data_AF-A0A937WEH1-F1
#
_entry.id   AF-A0A937WEH1-F1
#
_cell.length_a   1.000
_cell.length_b   1.000
_cell.length_c   1.000
_cell.angle_alpha   90.00
_cell.angle_beta   90.00
_cell.angle_gamma   90.00
#
_symmetry.space_group_name_H-M   'P 1'
#
loop_
_entity.id
_entity.type
_entity.pdbx_description
1 polymer ?
#
loop_
_entity_poly.entity_id
_entity_poly.type
_entity_poly.pdbx_seq_one_letter_code
_entity_poly.pdbx_strand_id
1 'polypeptide(L)'
;MAEIGTGKPSPVAMLLSVIWPGLGQLYLRKIRKAVVLFLLAAIAAFIIYANSWPIHNFSDLWRLDVKESYPIWQFKDKQLMFRPLWQFKASGYIQFIATWLYGVVDGWMGRRIYKRRKDELAKGQNG
;
A
#
# COMPACT_ATOMS: atom_id res chain seq x y z
N MET A 1 0.68 3.48 -29.01
CA MET A 1 -0.58 3.65 -28.24
C MET A 1 -0.73 2.46 -27.30
N ALA A 2 -0.77 2.67 -25.99
CA ALA A 2 -0.95 1.58 -25.02
C ALA A 2 -2.44 1.17 -25.00
N GLU A 3 -2.76 0.03 -25.59
CA GLU A 3 -4.13 -0.50 -25.63
C GLU A 3 -4.63 -0.85 -24.22
N ILE A 4 -5.59 -0.06 -23.76
CA ILE A 4 -6.28 -0.18 -22.48
C ILE A 4 -7.04 -1.52 -22.45
N GLY A 5 -6.77 -2.36 -21.45
CA GLY A 5 -7.60 -3.54 -21.15
C GLY A 5 -7.07 -4.93 -21.57
N THR A 6 -5.89 -5.03 -22.20
CA THR A 6 -5.35 -6.32 -22.69
C THR A 6 -4.48 -7.10 -21.68
N GLY A 7 -4.33 -6.60 -20.45
CA GLY A 7 -3.35 -7.14 -19.49
C GLY A 7 -1.88 -6.89 -19.91
N LYS A 8 -1.67 -6.12 -20.99
CA LYS A 8 -0.36 -5.67 -21.42
C LYS A 8 0.22 -4.70 -20.40
N PRO A 9 1.52 -4.80 -20.11
CA PRO A 9 2.20 -3.86 -19.24
C PRO A 9 2.18 -2.43 -19.80
N SER A 10 1.60 -1.51 -19.05
CA SER A 10 1.62 -0.08 -19.38
C SER A 10 2.57 0.67 -18.43
N PRO A 11 3.46 1.56 -18.92
CA PRO A 11 4.22 2.48 -18.08
C PRO A 11 3.31 3.33 -17.19
N VAL A 12 2.09 3.64 -17.65
CA VAL A 12 1.07 4.35 -16.88
C VAL A 12 0.63 3.54 -15.67
N ALA A 13 0.44 2.22 -15.81
CA ALA A 13 0.10 1.35 -14.69
C ALA A 13 1.19 1.33 -13.61
N MET A 14 2.47 1.46 -14.00
CA MET A 14 3.56 1.57 -13.03
C MET A 14 3.54 2.89 -12.29
N LEU A 15 3.43 4.02 -13.00
CA LEU A 15 3.34 5.34 -12.38
C LEU A 15 2.18 5.38 -11.39
N LEU A 16 1.04 4.81 -11.77
CA LEU A 16 -0.12 4.66 -10.91
C LEU A 16 0.17 3.81 -9.66
N SER A 17 0.82 2.65 -9.79
CA SER A 17 1.22 1.83 -8.63
C SER A 17 2.25 2.50 -7.72
N VAL A 18 3.12 3.37 -8.26
CA VAL A 18 4.09 4.15 -7.48
C VAL A 18 3.38 5.22 -6.65
N ILE A 19 2.37 5.88 -7.20
CA ILE A 19 1.58 6.88 -6.48
C ILE A 19 0.75 6.23 -5.36
N TRP A 20 0.11 5.10 -5.63
CA TRP A 20 -0.69 4.40 -4.62
C TRP A 20 -0.76 2.87 -4.85
N PRO A 21 -0.67 2.05 -3.77
CA PRO A 21 -0.86 0.60 -3.89
C PRO A 21 -2.26 0.27 -4.44
N GLY A 22 -2.32 -0.54 -5.50
CA GLY A 22 -3.59 -0.96 -6.10
C GLY A 22 -4.07 -0.14 -7.30
N LEU A 23 -3.58 1.10 -7.51
CA LEU A 23 -3.98 1.93 -8.65
C LEU A 23 -3.53 1.35 -10.00
N GLY A 24 -2.30 0.84 -10.09
CA GLY A 24 -1.83 0.18 -11.31
C GLY A 24 -2.59 -1.12 -11.60
N GLN A 25 -2.97 -1.88 -10.57
CA GLN A 25 -3.84 -3.06 -10.74
C GLN A 25 -5.25 -2.67 -11.20
N LEU A 26 -5.79 -1.54 -10.72
CA LEU A 26 -7.08 -1.01 -11.15
C LEU A 26 -7.04 -0.65 -12.64
N TYR A 27 -5.98 0.04 -13.07
CA TYR A 27 -5.74 0.37 -14.48
C TYR A 27 -5.62 -0.88 -15.37
N LEU A 28 -4.99 -1.94 -14.85
CA LEU A 28 -4.89 -3.24 -15.53
C LEU A 28 -6.18 -4.07 -15.48
N ARG A 29 -7.31 -3.50 -15.01
CA ARG A 29 -8.61 -4.16 -14.79
C ARG A 29 -8.56 -5.38 -13.86
N LYS A 30 -7.51 -5.50 -13.05
CA LYS A 30 -7.38 -6.53 -12.01
C LYS A 30 -8.06 -6.04 -10.72
N ILE A 31 -9.37 -5.78 -10.80
CA ILE A 31 -10.14 -5.12 -9.73
C ILE A 31 -10.01 -5.86 -8.39
N ARG A 32 -10.11 -7.19 -8.38
CA ARG A 32 -9.95 -7.98 -7.14
C ARG A 32 -8.60 -7.70 -6.45
N LYS A 33 -7.50 -7.69 -7.20
CA LYS A 33 -6.17 -7.39 -6.66
C LYS A 33 -6.04 -5.93 -6.23
N ALA A 34 -6.60 -5.01 -7.03
CA ALA A 34 -6.62 -3.59 -6.72
C ALA A 34 -7.32 -3.32 -5.38
N VAL A 35 -8.51 -3.88 -5.19
CA VAL A 35 -9.29 -3.77 -3.94
C VAL A 35 -8.53 -4.35 -2.77
N VAL A 36 -7.95 -5.55 -2.88
CA VAL A 36 -7.17 -6.16 -1.79
C VAL A 36 -5.98 -5.28 -1.39
N LEU A 37 -5.19 -4.81 -2.36
CA LEU A 37 -4.02 -3.96 -2.08
C LEU A 37 -4.42 -2.61 -1.49
N PHE A 38 -5.51 -2.03 -1.98
CA PHE A 38 -6.05 -0.78 -1.47
C PHE A 38 -6.52 -0.94 -0.01
N LEU A 39 -7.24 -2.01 0.31
CA LEU A 39 -7.71 -2.30 1.66
C LEU A 39 -6.55 -2.57 2.63
N LEU A 40 -5.55 -3.35 2.22
CA LEU A 40 -4.36 -3.61 3.04
C LEU A 40 -3.60 -2.31 3.34
N ALA A 41 -3.42 -1.46 2.33
CA ALA A 41 -2.78 -0.16 2.50
C ALA A 41 -3.61 0.77 3.41
N ALA A 42 -4.94 0.78 3.25
CA ALA A 42 -5.84 1.57 4.08
C ALA A 42 -5.84 1.11 5.55
N ILE A 43 -5.81 -0.21 5.80
CA ILE A 43 -5.69 -0.77 7.15
C ILE A 43 -4.36 -0.36 7.78
N ALA A 44 -3.26 -0.48 7.05
CA ALA A 44 -1.95 -0.07 7.54
C ALA A 44 -1.90 1.44 7.86
N ALA A 45 -2.46 2.28 6.98
CA ALA A 45 -2.60 3.71 7.22
C ALA A 45 -3.48 4.02 8.44
N PHE A 46 -4.57 3.28 8.63
CA PHE A 46 -5.44 3.41 9.80
C PHE A 46 -4.71 3.04 11.10
N ILE A 47 -3.91 1.97 11.10
CA ILE A 47 -3.10 1.58 12.28
C ILE A 47 -2.10 2.68 12.65
N ILE A 48 -1.43 3.26 11.66
CA ILE A 48 -0.50 4.39 11.85
C ILE A 48 -1.25 5.59 12.42
N TYR A 49 -2.39 5.94 11.82
CA TYR A 49 -3.21 7.08 12.24
C TYR A 49 -3.75 6.92 13.66
N ALA A 50 -4.38 5.78 13.97
CA ALA A 50 -4.94 5.49 15.29
C ALA A 50 -3.86 5.47 16.38
N ASN A 51 -2.67 4.94 16.11
CA ASN A 51 -1.55 5.00 17.04
C ASN A 51 -0.89 6.38 17.16
N SER A 52 -1.14 7.28 16.22
CA SER A 52 -0.63 8.66 16.27
C SER A 52 -1.61 9.62 16.91
N TRP A 53 -2.80 9.15 17.30
CA TRP A 53 -3.80 9.97 17.93
C TRP A 53 -3.36 10.38 19.34
N PRO A 54 -3.48 11.67 19.72
CA PRO A 54 -3.95 12.81 18.94
C PRO A 54 -2.87 13.37 18.00
N ILE A 55 -3.28 13.69 16.77
CA ILE A 55 -2.38 14.23 15.74
C ILE A 55 -2.52 15.75 15.75
N HIS A 56 -1.45 16.45 16.10
CA HIS A 56 -1.40 17.91 16.04
C HIS A 56 -0.66 18.39 14.79
N ASN A 57 0.36 17.64 14.37
CA ASN A 57 1.18 17.95 13.20
C ASN A 57 1.39 16.72 12.32
N PHE A 58 1.68 16.96 11.03
CA PHE A 58 1.98 15.88 10.08
C PHE A 58 3.22 15.07 10.46
N SER A 59 4.16 15.69 11.20
CA SER A 59 5.32 15.02 11.78
C SER A 59 4.95 13.91 12.77
N ASP A 60 3.79 14.03 13.44
CA ASP A 60 3.38 13.09 14.48
C ASP A 60 3.04 11.72 13.88
N LEU A 61 2.64 11.68 12.60
CA LEU A 61 2.47 10.43 11.86
C LEU A 61 3.79 9.68 11.79
N TRP A 62 4.89 10.34 11.41
CA TRP A 62 6.20 9.71 11.19
C TRP A 62 7.02 9.48 12.46
N ARG A 63 6.61 10.05 13.60
CA ARG A 63 7.27 9.82 14.90
C ARG A 63 7.00 8.40 15.39
N LEU A 64 8.07 7.62 15.52
CA LEU A 64 8.01 6.26 16.06
C LEU A 64 8.07 6.24 17.59
N ASP A 65 8.87 7.11 18.21
CA ASP A 65 9.01 7.19 19.66
C ASP A 65 7.91 8.09 20.27
N VAL A 66 6.72 7.53 20.46
CA VAL A 66 5.62 8.21 21.15
C VAL A 66 5.64 7.80 22.61
N LYS A 67 6.35 8.57 23.44
CA LYS A 67 6.40 8.36 24.91
C LYS A 67 5.24 9.01 25.65
N GLU A 68 4.57 9.95 25.01
CA GLU A 68 3.52 10.72 25.66
C GLU A 68 2.22 9.91 25.73
N SER A 69 1.70 9.80 26.95
CA SER A 69 0.40 9.19 27.22
C SER A 69 -0.64 10.29 27.27
N TYR A 70 -1.72 10.15 26.50
CA TYR A 70 -2.72 11.19 26.37
C TYR A 70 -3.95 10.86 27.22
N PRO A 71 -4.47 11.80 28.03
CA PRO A 71 -5.71 11.57 28.78
C PRO A 71 -6.90 11.57 27.80
N ILE A 72 -7.55 10.42 27.66
CA ILE A 72 -8.74 10.29 26.78
C ILE A 72 -9.99 10.78 27.52
N TRP A 73 -10.10 10.39 28.79
CA TRP A 73 -11.27 10.63 29.63
C TRP A 73 -10.86 10.73 31.09
N GLN A 74 -11.40 11.73 31.80
CA GLN A 74 -11.18 11.88 33.24
C GLN A 74 -12.41 11.36 33.99
N PHE A 75 -12.23 10.29 34.76
CA PHE A 75 -13.15 9.95 35.84
C PHE A 75 -12.68 10.63 37.12
N LYS A 76 -13.62 11.02 37.99
CA LYS A 76 -13.40 11.78 39.25
C LYS A 76 -12.08 11.47 39.96
N ASP A 77 -11.69 10.20 40.05
CA ASP A 77 -10.45 9.78 40.73
C ASP A 77 -9.51 8.92 39.84
N LYS A 78 -9.80 8.72 38.56
CA LYS A 78 -9.00 7.87 37.64
C LYS A 78 -8.97 8.45 36.23
N GLN A 79 -7.76 8.65 35.70
CA GLN A 79 -7.57 9.06 34.31
C GLN A 79 -7.35 7.84 33.42
N LEU A 80 -8.17 7.70 32.38
CA LEU A 80 -7.93 6.70 31.34
C LEU A 80 -6.92 7.28 30.35
N MET A 81 -5.70 6.73 30.38
CA MET A 81 -4.61 7.16 29.51
C MET A 81 -4.52 6.25 28.27
N PHE A 82 -4.47 6.85 27.08
CA PHE A 82 -4.04 6.15 25.88
C PHE A 82 -2.53 6.07 25.89
N ARG A 83 -1.99 4.84 25.83
CA ARG A 83 -0.55 4.62 25.68
C ARG A 83 -0.29 4.05 24.29
N PRO A 84 0.08 4.89 23.31
CA PRO A 84 0.42 4.42 21.99
C PRO A 84 1.63 3.49 22.08
N LEU A 85 1.53 2.33 21.42
CA LEU A 85 2.59 1.33 21.41
C LEU A 85 3.39 1.50 20.12
N TRP A 86 4.65 1.94 20.26
CA TRP A 86 5.56 2.13 19.12
C TRP A 86 5.63 0.89 18.20
N GLN A 87 5.60 -0.32 18.77
CA GLN A 87 5.65 -1.58 18.00
C GLN A 87 4.48 -1.73 17.02
N PHE A 88 3.27 -1.30 17.40
CA PHE A 88 2.10 -1.33 16.52
C PHE A 88 2.19 -0.30 15.40
N LYS A 89 2.78 0.86 15.70
CA LYS A 89 3.03 1.89 14.69
C LYS A 89 4.08 1.43 13.68
N ALA A 90 5.17 0.83 14.17
CA ALA A 90 6.22 0.25 13.33
C ALA A 90 5.69 -0.88 12.44
N SER A 91 4.84 -1.76 12.96
CA SER A 91 4.24 -2.83 12.15
C SER A 91 3.30 -2.28 11.07
N GLY A 92 2.53 -1.24 11.37
CA GLY A 92 1.73 -0.50 10.38
C GLY A 92 2.58 0.07 9.24
N TYR A 93 3.72 0.69 9.56
CA TYR A 93 4.66 1.18 8.55
C TYR A 93 5.24 0.08 7.69
N ILE A 94 5.70 -1.01 8.31
CA ILE A 94 6.24 -2.17 7.58
C ILE A 94 5.18 -2.75 6.65
N GLN A 95 3.94 -2.92 7.13
CA GLN A 95 2.82 -3.41 6.31
C GLN A 95 2.51 -2.48 5.14
N PHE A 96 2.49 -1.17 5.37
CA PHE A 96 2.24 -0.18 4.33
C PHE A 96 3.33 -0.22 3.25
N ILE A 97 4.60 -0.19 3.65
CA ILE A 97 5.75 -0.22 2.74
C ILE A 97 5.80 -1.56 1.98
N ALA A 98 5.60 -2.69 2.66
CA ALA A 98 5.59 -4.00 2.02
C ALA A 98 4.46 -4.12 0.99
N THR A 99 3.26 -3.64 1.32
CA THR A 99 2.10 -3.65 0.41
C THR A 99 2.35 -2.73 -0.79
N TRP A 100 2.95 -1.56 -0.56
CA TRP A 100 3.30 -0.62 -1.62
C TRP A 100 4.34 -1.20 -2.58
N LEU A 101 5.45 -1.73 -2.04
CA LEU A 101 6.49 -2.39 -2.84
C LEU A 101 5.92 -3.57 -3.62
N TYR A 102 5.08 -4.40 -3.00
CA TYR A 102 4.41 -5.49 -3.69
C TYR A 102 3.53 -4.97 -4.85
N GLY A 103 2.76 -3.91 -4.63
CA GLY A 103 1.91 -3.29 -5.65
C GLY A 103 2.71 -2.77 -6.84
N VAL A 104 3.88 -2.17 -6.60
CA VAL A 104 4.82 -1.70 -7.63
C VAL A 104 5.42 -2.88 -8.39
N VAL A 105 5.92 -3.90 -7.68
CA VAL A 105 6.56 -5.07 -8.29
C VAL A 105 5.56 -5.91 -9.09
N ASP A 106 4.32 -6.13 -8.62
CA ASP A 106 3.28 -6.82 -9.38
C ASP A 106 2.89 -6.05 -10.65
N GLY A 107 2.83 -4.71 -10.57
CA GLY A 107 2.70 -3.83 -11.73
C GLY A 107 3.86 -3.99 -12.73
N TRP A 108 5.08 -4.21 -12.24
CA TRP A 108 6.27 -4.43 -13.07
C TRP A 108 6.32 -5.84 -13.67
N MET A 109 6.05 -6.89 -12.88
CA MET A 109 6.15 -8.29 -13.32
C MET A 109 5.13 -8.66 -14.40
N GLY A 110 3.99 -7.98 -14.47
CA GLY A 110 3.07 -8.08 -15.62
C GLY A 110 3.77 -7.86 -16.97
N ARG A 111 4.88 -7.09 -17.00
CA ARG A 111 5.66 -6.80 -18.21
C ARG A 111 6.53 -7.96 -18.69
N ARG A 112 7.16 -8.67 -17.75
CA ARG A 112 8.06 -9.78 -18.09
C ARG A 112 7.28 -10.98 -18.62
N ILE A 113 6.13 -11.28 -18.02
CA ILE A 113 5.29 -12.42 -18.42
C ILE A 113 4.71 -12.23 -19.82
N TYR A 114 4.23 -11.03 -20.14
CA TYR A 114 3.69 -10.73 -21.47
C TYR A 114 4.77 -10.79 -22.55
N LYS A 115 5.94 -10.18 -22.31
CA LYS A 115 7.05 -10.20 -23.27
C LYS A 115 7.52 -11.62 -23.55
N ARG A 116 7.71 -12.43 -22.50
CA ARG A 116 8.11 -13.84 -22.61
C ARG A 116 7.12 -14.67 -23.44
N ARG A 117 5.81 -14.55 -23.19
CA ARG A 117 4.79 -15.26 -23.97
C ARG A 117 4.75 -14.84 -25.44
N LYS A 118 4.94 -13.54 -25.72
CA LYS A 118 5.02 -13.05 -27.10
C LYS A 118 6.24 -13.63 -27.82
N ASP A 119 7.38 -13.69 -27.15
CA ASP A 119 8.61 -14.24 -27.71
C ASP A 119 8.51 -15.76 -27.95
N GLU A 120 7.81 -16.50 -27.09
CA GLU A 120 7.52 -17.93 -27.28
C GLU A 120 6.58 -18.19 -28.46
N LEU A 121 5.50 -17.40 -28.61
CA LEU A 121 4.59 -17.51 -29.75
C LEU A 121 5.27 -17.17 -31.08
N ALA A 122 6.15 -16.16 -31.09
CA ALA A 122 6.92 -15.80 -32.28
C ALA A 122 7.94 -16.89 -32.67
N LYS A 123 8.50 -17.62 -31.70
CA LYS A 123 9.37 -18.77 -31.96
C LYS A 123 8.59 -19.98 -32.48
N GLY A 124 7.39 -20.23 -31.97
CA GLY A 124 6.54 -21.35 -32.39
C GLY A 124 5.88 -21.18 -33.77
N GLN A 125 5.88 -19.98 -34.35
CA GLN A 125 5.41 -19.74 -35.72
C GLN A 125 6.50 -19.82 -36.79
N ASN A 126 7.78 -19.87 -36.38
CA ASN A 126 8.95 -19.89 -37.27
C ASN A 126 9.66 -21.25 -37.31
N GLY A 127 9.07 -22.31 -36.76
CA GLY A 127 9.55 -23.70 -36.81
C GLY A 127 8.45 -24.62 -37.33
#